data_AF-A0A2N9P0N6-F1
#
_entry.id   AF-A0A2N9P0N6-F1
#
_cell.length_a   1.000
_cell.length_b   1.000
_cell.length_c   1.000
_cell.angle_alpha   90.00
_cell.angle_beta   90.00
_cell.angle_gamma   90.00
#
_symmetry.space_group_name_H-M   'P 1'
#
loop_
_entity.id
_entity.type
_entity.pdbx_description
1 polymer ?
#
loop_
_entity_poly.entity_id
_entity_poly.type
_entity_poly.pdbx_seq_one_letter_code
_entity_poly.pdbx_strand_id
1 'polypeptide(L)'
;MQTLSGGIVYLPVGGDVVVNPGGFGIPGATLSGNLGLDSGPHHITVGQNLVASGGPQCIISATIGETSGGGSLEKDGPGRLVLTGNNTYSGVTTVAGGWLQVDGSQPGSGVLVNSGGTLRGTGTVGYIQLADGSTVAPGDSPGILNCGLVEGPSSGAATLQIELDGTTPGSGYSQLNAHGLFVSLSGIRLSASLNYASAVGDQFEIVNYGVPNPIIGTFNGLPQNGTLYIGSELFQISYTGGTGNDVVLSRQVTPPPPVLTIQTPTNSVLLSWQTNDPLFALEFSTDLNPTNWLPVTPLPVIIGTNNVVTNSAGGPQKFYRLNRPAIPGN
;
A
#
# COMPACT_ATOMS: atom_id res chain seq x y z
N MET A 1 -13.26 24.08 -25.22
CA MET A 1 -12.64 23.14 -26.19
C MET A 1 -12.66 23.76 -27.56
N GLN A 2 -11.48 24.00 -28.15
CA GLN A 2 -11.36 24.31 -29.58
C GLN A 2 -10.84 23.06 -30.29
N THR A 3 -11.47 22.68 -31.40
CA THR A 3 -10.93 21.67 -32.32
C THR A 3 -10.04 22.38 -33.34
N LEU A 4 -8.74 22.11 -33.31
CA LEU A 4 -7.83 22.56 -34.37
C LEU A 4 -7.81 21.53 -35.52
N SER A 5 -7.35 21.97 -36.70
CA SER A 5 -7.14 21.11 -37.86
C SER A 5 -6.28 19.89 -37.46
N GLY A 6 -6.78 18.67 -37.71
CA GLY A 6 -6.09 17.42 -37.34
C GLY A 6 -6.77 16.57 -36.26
N GLY A 7 -7.95 16.97 -35.76
CA GLY A 7 -8.75 16.15 -34.83
C GLY A 7 -8.25 16.13 -33.38
N ILE A 8 -7.45 17.12 -33.00
CA ILE A 8 -6.94 17.30 -31.63
C ILE A 8 -7.88 18.23 -30.87
N VAL A 9 -8.32 17.81 -29.68
CA VAL A 9 -9.00 18.67 -28.72
C VAL A 9 -7.93 19.31 -27.84
N TYR A 10 -7.92 20.64 -27.80
CA TYR A 10 -7.01 21.40 -26.94
C TYR A 10 -7.69 21.82 -25.64
N LEU A 11 -7.01 21.51 -24.53
CA LEU A 11 -7.29 22.10 -23.23
C LEU A 11 -6.32 23.28 -23.05
N PRO A 12 -6.82 24.53 -23.03
CA PRO A 12 -5.99 25.67 -22.68
C PRO A 12 -5.68 25.63 -21.18
N VAL A 13 -4.64 26.34 -20.77
CA VAL A 13 -4.29 26.51 -19.34
C VAL A 13 -5.48 27.05 -18.56
N GLY A 14 -5.80 26.40 -17.42
CA GLY A 14 -6.98 26.71 -16.62
C GLY A 14 -8.32 26.27 -17.24
N GLY A 15 -8.28 25.51 -18.34
CA GLY A 15 -9.44 24.84 -18.92
C GLY A 15 -9.74 23.55 -18.16
N ASP A 16 -10.56 23.64 -17.12
CA ASP A 16 -10.89 22.49 -16.28
C ASP A 16 -11.81 21.49 -17.01
N VAL A 17 -11.49 20.20 -16.87
CA VAL A 17 -12.38 19.11 -17.26
C VAL A 17 -13.01 18.55 -15.98
N VAL A 18 -14.27 18.90 -15.75
CA VAL A 18 -15.05 18.31 -14.65
C VAL A 18 -15.89 17.17 -15.19
N VAL A 19 -15.62 15.97 -14.70
CA VAL A 19 -16.37 14.77 -15.03
C VAL A 19 -17.13 14.31 -13.79
N ASN A 20 -18.46 14.35 -13.87
CA ASN A 20 -19.36 13.82 -12.85
C ASN A 20 -20.17 12.68 -13.45
N PRO A 21 -19.62 11.47 -13.61
CA PRO A 21 -20.42 10.34 -14.05
C PRO A 21 -21.47 10.11 -12.96
N GLY A 22 -22.74 10.18 -13.34
CA GLY A 22 -23.92 10.11 -12.47
C GLY A 22 -24.16 8.80 -11.69
N GLY A 23 -23.20 8.36 -10.88
CA GLY A 23 -23.35 7.26 -9.93
C GLY A 23 -22.40 6.09 -10.11
N PHE A 24 -22.50 5.12 -9.21
CA PHE A 24 -21.73 3.87 -9.21
C PHE A 24 -22.22 2.94 -10.34
N GLY A 25 -21.33 2.33 -11.13
CA GLY A 25 -21.69 1.28 -12.10
C GLY A 25 -22.27 1.73 -13.45
N ILE A 26 -22.33 3.03 -13.72
CA ILE A 26 -22.53 3.55 -15.08
C ILE A 26 -21.19 3.61 -15.84
N PRO A 27 -21.18 3.41 -17.17
CA PRO A 27 -19.99 3.62 -17.97
C PRO A 27 -19.44 5.02 -17.70
N GLY A 28 -18.15 5.10 -17.35
CA GLY A 28 -17.47 6.37 -17.12
C GLY A 28 -17.54 7.31 -18.33
N ALA A 29 -17.19 8.59 -18.15
CA ALA A 29 -17.00 9.45 -19.31
C ALA A 29 -15.69 9.11 -20.01
N THR A 30 -15.73 8.94 -21.33
CA THR A 30 -14.53 8.65 -22.12
C THR A 30 -14.14 9.85 -22.96
N LEU A 31 -12.86 10.24 -22.89
CA LEU A 31 -12.22 11.12 -23.87
C LEU A 31 -11.27 10.28 -24.74
N SER A 32 -11.59 10.17 -26.01
CA SER A 32 -10.81 9.44 -27.02
C SER A 32 -10.23 10.38 -28.07
N GLY A 33 -9.19 9.96 -28.79
CA GLY A 33 -8.56 10.74 -29.86
C GLY A 33 -7.20 11.28 -29.45
N ASN A 34 -6.95 12.57 -29.67
CA ASN A 34 -5.73 13.25 -29.22
C ASN A 34 -6.12 14.43 -28.32
N LEU A 35 -5.42 14.55 -27.19
CA LEU A 35 -5.58 15.66 -26.25
C LEU A 35 -4.30 16.48 -26.21
N GLY A 36 -4.39 17.75 -26.58
CA GLY A 36 -3.27 18.68 -26.49
C GLY A 36 -3.33 19.50 -25.21
N LEU A 37 -2.21 19.58 -24.49
CA LEU A 37 -2.00 20.47 -23.36
C LEU A 37 -1.12 21.65 -23.78
N ASP A 38 -1.51 22.86 -23.41
CA ASP A 38 -0.61 24.01 -23.43
C ASP A 38 0.34 23.97 -22.21
N SER A 39 1.25 24.94 -22.08
CA SER A 39 2.20 24.98 -20.95
C SER A 39 1.50 25.32 -19.63
N GLY A 40 1.67 24.50 -18.59
CA GLY A 40 1.07 24.72 -17.27
C GLY A 40 0.02 23.68 -16.86
N PRO A 41 -0.63 23.87 -15.69
CA PRO A 41 -1.52 22.88 -15.11
C PRO A 41 -2.89 22.84 -15.80
N HIS A 42 -3.40 21.62 -15.97
CA HIS A 42 -4.75 21.33 -16.47
C HIS A 42 -5.45 20.42 -15.46
N HIS A 43 -6.55 20.90 -14.89
CA HIS A 43 -7.28 20.17 -13.86
C HIS A 43 -8.29 19.21 -14.50
N ILE A 44 -8.26 17.96 -14.03
CA ILE A 44 -9.24 16.93 -14.34
C ILE A 44 -9.86 16.50 -13.01
N THR A 45 -11.05 17.03 -12.73
CA THR A 45 -11.80 16.69 -11.52
C THR A 45 -12.77 15.55 -11.85
N VAL A 46 -12.65 14.41 -11.15
CA VAL A 46 -13.57 13.28 -11.33
C VAL A 46 -14.38 13.05 -10.07
N GLY A 47 -15.71 13.06 -10.21
CA GLY A 47 -16.64 12.79 -9.11
C GLY A 47 -16.76 13.95 -8.12
N GLN A 48 -16.75 15.18 -8.60
CA GLN A 48 -16.95 16.37 -7.78
C GLN A 48 -18.24 16.23 -6.95
N ASN A 49 -18.17 16.55 -5.65
CA ASN A 49 -19.28 16.44 -4.69
C ASN A 49 -19.78 15.01 -4.39
N LEU A 50 -19.00 13.96 -4.70
CA LEU A 50 -19.31 12.58 -4.31
C LEU A 50 -18.62 12.21 -2.99
N VAL A 51 -19.19 11.24 -2.27
CA VAL A 51 -18.69 10.79 -0.94
C VAL A 51 -18.01 9.40 -1.02
N ALA A 52 -17.80 8.83 -2.20
CA ALA A 52 -17.28 7.46 -2.34
C ALA A 52 -15.90 7.38 -3.00
N SER A 53 -14.93 6.84 -2.27
CA SER A 53 -13.70 6.23 -2.83
C SER A 53 -14.09 4.97 -3.61
N GLY A 54 -13.64 4.85 -4.86
CA GLY A 54 -14.03 3.76 -5.77
C GLY A 54 -15.24 4.08 -6.68
N GLY A 55 -15.78 5.29 -6.57
CA GLY A 55 -16.81 5.83 -7.46
C GLY A 55 -16.28 6.21 -8.86
N PRO A 56 -17.02 7.04 -9.59
CA PRO A 56 -17.08 7.05 -11.05
C PRO A 56 -15.75 7.22 -11.79
N GLN A 57 -15.68 6.68 -13.00
CA GLN A 57 -14.48 6.64 -13.83
C GLN A 57 -14.53 7.72 -14.94
N CYS A 58 -13.41 8.40 -15.16
CA CYS A 58 -13.11 9.05 -16.43
C CYS A 58 -12.01 8.24 -17.11
N ILE A 59 -12.22 7.82 -18.35
CA ILE A 59 -11.21 7.11 -19.15
C ILE A 59 -10.70 8.08 -20.21
N ILE A 60 -9.41 8.36 -20.20
CA ILE A 60 -8.75 9.04 -21.31
C ILE A 60 -7.95 7.99 -22.07
N SER A 61 -8.56 7.53 -23.17
CA SER A 61 -7.90 6.64 -24.13
C SER A 61 -7.16 7.41 -25.21
N ALA A 62 -7.33 8.74 -25.24
CA ALA A 62 -6.56 9.62 -26.09
C ALA A 62 -5.07 9.62 -25.72
N THR A 63 -4.20 9.81 -26.73
CA THR A 63 -2.82 10.22 -26.46
C THR A 63 -2.84 11.67 -26.00
N ILE A 64 -2.30 11.91 -24.80
CA ILE A 64 -2.10 13.26 -24.28
C ILE A 64 -0.68 13.71 -24.67
N GLY A 65 -0.59 14.84 -25.38
CA GLY A 65 0.68 15.46 -25.77
C GLY A 65 0.71 16.93 -25.39
N GLU A 66 1.86 17.58 -25.60
CA GLU A 66 2.06 19.00 -25.33
C GLU A 66 2.50 19.77 -26.58
N THR A 67 2.11 21.04 -26.70
CA THR A 67 2.44 21.91 -27.84
C THR A 67 3.70 22.75 -27.63
N SER A 68 3.94 23.21 -26.41
CA SER A 68 5.01 24.16 -26.09
C SER A 68 5.90 23.73 -24.92
N GLY A 69 5.79 22.47 -24.47
CA GLY A 69 6.53 21.94 -23.33
C GLY A 69 5.94 22.33 -21.96
N GLY A 70 6.07 21.43 -20.98
CA GLY A 70 5.65 21.66 -19.60
C GLY A 70 4.13 21.62 -19.39
N GLY A 71 3.39 20.94 -20.27
CA GLY A 71 1.97 20.66 -20.02
C GLY A 71 1.85 19.64 -18.88
N SER A 72 1.11 19.99 -17.84
CA SER A 72 0.89 19.14 -16.66
C SER A 72 -0.59 18.83 -16.44
N LEU A 73 -0.84 17.73 -15.74
CA LEU A 73 -2.18 17.32 -15.32
C LEU A 73 -2.31 17.39 -13.81
N GLU A 74 -3.46 17.84 -13.33
CA GLU A 74 -3.85 17.70 -11.93
C GLU A 74 -5.13 16.90 -11.83
N LYS A 75 -5.06 15.72 -11.22
CA LYS A 75 -6.22 14.88 -10.92
C LYS A 75 -6.77 15.22 -9.55
N ASP A 76 -8.00 15.74 -9.52
CA ASP A 76 -8.74 16.07 -8.30
C ASP A 76 -10.09 15.31 -8.21
N GLY A 77 -10.74 15.39 -7.06
CA GLY A 77 -12.01 14.73 -6.74
C GLY A 77 -11.84 13.25 -6.35
N PRO A 78 -12.82 12.67 -5.66
CA PRO A 78 -12.73 11.31 -5.10
C PRO A 78 -12.80 10.18 -6.15
N GLY A 79 -13.21 10.50 -7.38
CA GLY A 79 -13.36 9.52 -8.46
C GLY A 79 -12.03 9.07 -9.07
N ARG A 80 -12.13 8.18 -10.07
CA ARG A 80 -10.99 7.56 -10.74
C ARG A 80 -10.75 8.14 -12.13
N LEU A 81 -9.54 8.61 -12.41
CA LEU A 81 -9.08 8.92 -13.76
C LEU A 81 -8.21 7.76 -14.25
N VAL A 82 -8.55 7.21 -15.42
CA VAL A 82 -7.83 6.10 -16.06
C VAL A 82 -7.17 6.64 -17.32
N LEU A 83 -5.85 6.55 -17.39
CA LEU A 83 -5.05 6.92 -18.57
C LEU A 83 -4.56 5.65 -19.26
N THR A 84 -5.07 5.38 -20.47
CA THR A 84 -4.70 4.17 -21.24
C THR A 84 -3.86 4.50 -22.47
N GLY A 85 -3.70 5.79 -22.80
CA GLY A 85 -2.92 6.25 -23.95
C GLY A 85 -1.40 6.22 -23.76
N ASN A 86 -0.67 6.37 -24.85
CA ASN A 86 0.78 6.57 -24.85
C ASN A 86 1.07 8.08 -24.83
N ASN A 87 1.09 8.66 -23.64
CA ASN A 87 1.21 10.08 -23.43
C ASN A 87 2.65 10.57 -23.60
N THR A 88 2.80 11.77 -24.14
CA THR A 88 4.11 12.38 -24.47
C THR A 88 4.34 13.74 -23.79
N TYR A 89 3.41 14.22 -22.97
CA TYR A 89 3.64 15.42 -22.16
C TYR A 89 4.72 15.17 -21.10
N SER A 90 5.48 16.21 -20.76
CA SER A 90 6.62 16.13 -19.86
C SER A 90 6.39 16.79 -18.51
N GLY A 91 5.34 17.61 -18.38
CA GLY A 91 4.95 18.20 -17.11
C GLY A 91 4.48 17.13 -16.12
N VAL A 92 4.62 17.43 -14.83
CA VAL A 92 4.27 16.53 -13.72
C VAL A 92 2.77 16.27 -13.69
N THR A 93 2.38 15.02 -13.47
CA THR A 93 1.01 14.66 -13.13
C THR A 93 0.84 14.70 -11.61
N THR A 94 -0.02 15.59 -11.10
CA THR A 94 -0.31 15.69 -9.66
C THR A 94 -1.60 14.96 -9.34
N VAL A 95 -1.58 14.04 -8.37
CA VAL A 95 -2.78 13.40 -7.81
C VAL A 95 -3.15 14.15 -6.54
N ALA A 96 -4.02 15.16 -6.67
CA ALA A 96 -4.50 15.97 -5.55
C ALA A 96 -5.50 15.20 -4.67
N GLY A 97 -6.22 14.24 -5.24
CA GLY A 97 -7.13 13.37 -4.52
C GLY A 97 -7.75 12.25 -5.37
N GLY A 98 -8.33 11.26 -4.69
CA GLY A 98 -8.94 10.10 -5.34
C GLY A 98 -7.92 9.23 -6.04
N TRP A 99 -8.28 8.68 -7.21
CA TRP A 99 -7.51 7.64 -7.87
C TRP A 99 -7.02 8.07 -9.26
N LEU A 100 -5.71 7.96 -9.50
CA LEU A 100 -5.11 7.96 -10.83
C LEU A 100 -4.69 6.52 -11.17
N GLN A 101 -5.29 5.95 -12.20
CA GLN A 101 -4.92 4.66 -12.78
C GLN A 101 -4.20 4.91 -14.10
N VAL A 102 -2.97 4.41 -14.21
CA VAL A 102 -2.16 4.48 -15.42
C VAL A 102 -2.00 3.07 -15.97
N ASP A 103 -2.68 2.77 -17.06
CA ASP A 103 -2.56 1.48 -17.76
C ASP A 103 -1.83 1.65 -19.10
N GLY A 104 -1.69 2.90 -19.57
CA GLY A 104 -0.87 3.29 -20.72
C GLY A 104 0.58 3.61 -20.34
N SER A 105 1.19 4.54 -21.07
CA SER A 105 2.61 4.88 -20.90
C SER A 105 2.82 6.39 -20.86
N GLN A 106 3.59 6.88 -19.89
CA GLN A 106 3.96 8.29 -19.74
C GLN A 106 5.34 8.46 -19.05
N PRO A 107 6.42 7.84 -19.57
CA PRO A 107 7.72 7.83 -18.90
C PRO A 107 8.36 9.22 -18.74
N GLY A 108 7.94 10.19 -19.57
CA GLY A 108 8.38 11.59 -19.48
C GLY A 108 7.68 12.41 -18.39
N SER A 109 6.55 11.94 -17.85
CA SER A 109 5.79 12.63 -16.81
C SER A 109 5.96 11.92 -15.46
N GLY A 110 6.57 12.61 -14.50
CA GLY A 110 6.57 12.15 -13.11
C GLY A 110 5.19 12.32 -12.45
N VAL A 111 4.93 11.52 -11.43
CA VAL A 111 3.69 11.56 -10.64
C VAL A 111 4.00 12.01 -9.22
N LEU A 112 3.39 13.13 -8.82
CA LEU A 112 3.33 13.57 -7.42
C LEU A 112 2.01 13.10 -6.82
N VAL A 113 2.04 12.25 -5.79
CA VAL A 113 0.84 11.77 -5.11
C VAL A 113 0.68 12.50 -3.78
N ASN A 114 -0.31 13.38 -3.70
CA ASN A 114 -0.60 14.12 -2.48
C ASN A 114 -1.39 13.27 -1.47
N SER A 115 -1.57 13.81 -0.27
CA SER A 115 -2.34 13.16 0.80
C SER A 115 -3.75 12.80 0.34
N GLY A 116 -4.18 11.56 0.58
CA GLY A 116 -5.48 11.05 0.12
C GLY A 116 -5.56 10.73 -1.37
N GLY A 117 -4.48 10.91 -2.12
CA GLY A 117 -4.33 10.46 -3.51
C GLY A 117 -3.83 9.02 -3.58
N THR A 118 -4.23 8.30 -4.63
CA THR A 118 -3.73 6.96 -4.94
C THR A 118 -3.29 6.86 -6.40
N LEU A 119 -2.06 6.40 -6.62
CA LEU A 119 -1.55 5.98 -7.93
C LEU A 119 -1.66 4.45 -8.07
N ARG A 120 -2.21 3.98 -9.19
CA ARG A 120 -2.36 2.55 -9.51
C ARG A 120 -2.25 2.26 -11.00
N GLY A 121 -2.48 1.01 -11.39
CA GLY A 121 -2.55 0.55 -12.78
C GLY A 121 -1.36 -0.30 -13.19
N THR A 122 -1.36 -0.76 -14.44
CA THR A 122 -0.35 -1.69 -14.98
C THR A 122 0.65 -1.04 -15.94
N GLY A 123 0.60 0.28 -16.07
CA GLY A 123 1.31 1.05 -17.08
C GLY A 123 2.71 1.49 -16.67
N THR A 124 3.18 2.56 -17.31
CA THR A 124 4.49 3.17 -17.06
C THR A 124 4.34 4.65 -16.75
N VAL A 125 4.99 5.10 -15.67
CA VAL A 125 5.14 6.52 -15.33
C VAL A 125 6.61 6.92 -15.29
N GLY A 126 6.90 8.22 -15.20
CA GLY A 126 8.23 8.74 -14.89
C GLY A 126 8.62 8.46 -13.43
N TYR A 127 9.04 9.48 -12.69
CA TYR A 127 9.27 9.32 -11.26
C TYR A 127 7.96 9.23 -10.46
N ILE A 128 8.01 8.66 -9.26
CA ILE A 128 6.93 8.71 -8.27
C ILE A 128 7.44 9.44 -7.04
N GLN A 129 6.76 10.51 -6.64
CA GLN A 129 7.03 11.24 -5.41
C GLN A 129 5.79 11.19 -4.51
N LEU A 130 5.98 10.82 -3.25
CA LEU A 130 4.89 10.55 -2.32
C LEU A 130 4.85 11.58 -1.19
N ALA A 131 3.67 12.13 -0.94
CA ALA A 131 3.37 12.92 0.25
C ALA A 131 2.84 12.03 1.39
N ASP A 132 2.73 12.59 2.59
CA ASP A 132 2.11 11.92 3.74
C ASP A 132 0.65 11.54 3.48
N GLY A 133 0.27 10.31 3.80
CA GLY A 133 -1.09 9.80 3.59
C GLY A 133 -1.44 9.49 2.13
N SER A 134 -0.46 9.48 1.23
CA SER A 134 -0.62 9.01 -0.16
C SER A 134 -0.50 7.48 -0.27
N THR A 135 -0.94 6.92 -1.40
CA THR A 135 -0.84 5.48 -1.66
C THR A 135 -0.36 5.18 -3.09
N VAL A 136 0.49 4.15 -3.23
CA VAL A 136 0.78 3.48 -4.50
C VAL A 136 0.26 2.05 -4.41
N ALA A 137 -0.53 1.63 -5.39
CA ALA A 137 -1.12 0.30 -5.45
C ALA A 137 -0.95 -0.27 -6.88
N PRO A 138 0.18 -0.95 -7.17
CA PRO A 138 0.41 -1.50 -8.51
C PRO A 138 -0.70 -2.45 -8.98
N GLY A 139 -1.19 -2.23 -10.20
CA GLY A 139 -2.18 -3.09 -10.85
C GLY A 139 -3.65 -2.66 -10.81
N ASP A 140 -4.48 -3.45 -11.50
CA ASP A 140 -5.94 -3.52 -11.34
C ASP A 140 -6.33 -4.82 -10.60
N SER A 141 -5.44 -5.24 -9.70
CA SER A 141 -5.53 -6.36 -8.76
C SER A 141 -5.34 -7.79 -9.30
N PRO A 142 -4.14 -8.39 -9.17
CA PRO A 142 -2.81 -7.77 -9.02
C PRO A 142 -2.26 -7.22 -10.36
N GLY A 143 -1.10 -6.55 -10.34
CA GLY A 143 -0.43 -6.08 -11.56
C GLY A 143 0.96 -5.48 -11.34
N ILE A 144 1.62 -5.09 -12.44
CA ILE A 144 2.94 -4.46 -12.40
C ILE A 144 2.82 -2.98 -12.79
N LEU A 145 3.22 -2.07 -11.91
CA LEU A 145 3.35 -0.65 -12.23
C LEU A 145 4.82 -0.32 -12.47
N ASN A 146 5.13 0.24 -13.63
CA ASN A 146 6.50 0.61 -14.01
C ASN A 146 6.77 2.08 -13.71
N CYS A 147 7.96 2.39 -13.21
CA CYS A 147 8.38 3.76 -12.94
C CYS A 147 9.89 3.95 -13.18
N GLY A 148 10.30 5.20 -13.28
CA GLY A 148 11.70 5.62 -13.23
C GLY A 148 12.24 5.45 -11.82
N LEU A 149 12.01 6.42 -10.95
CA LEU A 149 12.47 6.41 -9.56
C LEU A 149 11.31 6.50 -8.58
N VAL A 150 11.58 6.21 -7.31
CA VAL A 150 10.61 6.32 -6.21
C VAL A 150 11.21 7.14 -5.08
N GLU A 151 10.48 8.16 -4.63
CA GLU A 151 10.82 8.98 -3.46
C GLU A 151 9.67 8.96 -2.44
N GLY A 152 9.90 8.32 -1.29
CA GLY A 152 9.00 8.39 -0.14
C GLY A 152 9.04 9.73 0.58
N PRO A 153 7.99 10.06 1.37
CA PRO A 153 7.93 11.31 2.14
C PRO A 153 8.97 11.36 3.27
N SER A 154 9.20 12.56 3.81
CA SER A 154 10.05 12.75 4.98
C SER A 154 9.43 12.25 6.29
N SER A 155 8.11 12.00 6.31
CA SER A 155 7.36 11.50 7.46
C SER A 155 6.76 10.11 7.15
N GLY A 156 6.45 9.32 8.18
CA GLY A 156 6.15 7.90 8.05
C GLY A 156 4.77 7.49 7.52
N ALA A 157 4.12 8.29 6.65
CA ALA A 157 2.68 8.17 6.40
C ALA A 157 2.23 7.69 5.01
N ALA A 158 3.11 7.58 4.01
CA ALA A 158 2.72 7.02 2.71
C ALA A 158 2.60 5.48 2.77
N THR A 159 1.85 4.90 1.84
CA THR A 159 1.61 3.45 1.78
C THR A 159 1.95 2.87 0.42
N LEU A 160 2.69 1.76 0.39
CA LEU A 160 2.72 0.85 -0.75
C LEU A 160 1.75 -0.30 -0.45
N GLN A 161 0.71 -0.42 -1.27
CA GLN A 161 -0.27 -1.50 -1.20
C GLN A 161 0.12 -2.62 -2.16
N ILE A 162 0.15 -3.86 -1.67
CA ILE A 162 0.52 -5.06 -2.43
C ILE A 162 -0.51 -6.16 -2.23
N GLU A 163 -0.97 -6.76 -3.32
CA GLU A 163 -1.81 -7.97 -3.28
C GLU A 163 -0.98 -9.20 -3.58
N LEU A 164 -1.14 -10.26 -2.78
CA LEU A 164 -0.53 -11.57 -2.94
C LEU A 164 -1.63 -12.62 -3.18
N ASP A 165 -1.85 -12.98 -4.44
CA ASP A 165 -2.90 -13.90 -4.92
C ASP A 165 -2.31 -15.18 -5.58
N GLY A 166 -0.99 -15.22 -5.73
CA GLY A 166 -0.20 -16.31 -6.29
C GLY A 166 1.27 -15.90 -6.42
N THR A 167 2.12 -16.78 -6.94
CA THR A 167 3.59 -16.60 -6.95
C THR A 167 4.17 -16.00 -8.23
N THR A 168 3.33 -15.59 -9.19
CA THR A 168 3.79 -14.99 -10.45
C THR A 168 3.69 -13.46 -10.38
N PRO A 169 4.77 -12.69 -10.61
CA PRO A 169 4.67 -11.23 -10.63
C PRO A 169 3.66 -10.74 -11.68
N GLY A 170 2.87 -9.74 -11.30
CA GLY A 170 1.81 -9.17 -12.12
C GLY A 170 0.51 -9.94 -12.09
N SER A 171 0.50 -11.23 -12.46
CA SER A 171 -0.73 -12.03 -12.52
C SER A 171 -1.09 -12.73 -11.22
N GLY A 172 -0.12 -12.95 -10.34
CA GLY A 172 -0.28 -13.55 -9.02
C GLY A 172 0.02 -12.58 -7.88
N TYR A 173 0.93 -11.61 -8.06
CA TYR A 173 1.14 -10.58 -7.04
C TYR A 173 1.46 -9.22 -7.62
N SER A 174 1.14 -8.17 -6.85
CA SER A 174 1.44 -6.79 -7.22
C SER A 174 2.93 -6.50 -7.15
N GLN A 175 3.48 -5.83 -8.17
CA GLN A 175 4.89 -5.45 -8.19
C GLN A 175 5.05 -3.98 -8.59
N LEU A 176 5.83 -3.23 -7.80
CA LEU A 176 6.36 -1.94 -8.22
C LEU A 176 7.71 -2.16 -8.90
N ASN A 177 7.82 -1.79 -10.18
CA ASN A 177 8.98 -2.08 -11.01
C ASN A 177 9.71 -0.77 -11.39
N ALA A 178 10.86 -0.52 -10.79
CA ALA A 178 11.62 0.72 -10.92
C ALA A 178 12.93 0.51 -11.72
N HIS A 179 13.28 1.44 -12.60
CA HIS A 179 14.44 1.33 -13.51
C HIS A 179 15.36 2.57 -13.54
N GLY A 180 15.10 3.55 -12.70
CA GLY A 180 15.73 4.87 -12.69
C GLY A 180 16.87 5.01 -11.69
N LEU A 181 17.09 6.23 -11.22
CA LEU A 181 18.31 6.59 -10.47
C LEU A 181 18.37 6.04 -9.04
N PHE A 182 17.24 6.00 -8.35
CA PHE A 182 17.13 5.52 -6.97
C PHE A 182 15.72 5.04 -6.63
N VAL A 183 15.62 4.22 -5.59
CA VAL A 183 14.37 3.90 -4.90
C VAL A 183 14.60 4.19 -3.42
N SER A 184 13.84 5.14 -2.86
CA SER A 184 13.84 5.44 -1.43
C SER A 184 12.52 4.98 -0.81
N LEU A 185 12.61 4.07 0.15
CA LEU A 185 11.45 3.55 0.89
C LEU A 185 11.23 4.26 2.23
N SER A 186 12.10 5.21 2.57
CA SER A 186 11.98 6.04 3.77
C SER A 186 10.61 6.71 3.80
N GLY A 187 9.91 6.64 4.94
CA GLY A 187 8.60 7.24 5.09
C GLY A 187 7.42 6.39 4.57
N ILE A 188 7.68 5.27 3.90
CA ILE A 188 6.64 4.39 3.33
C ILE A 188 6.33 3.23 4.29
N ARG A 189 5.05 2.93 4.47
CA ARG A 189 4.54 1.70 5.10
C ARG A 189 4.20 0.66 4.03
N LEU A 190 4.45 -0.61 4.32
CA LEU A 190 3.96 -1.72 3.51
C LEU A 190 2.60 -2.16 4.02
N SER A 191 1.59 -2.15 3.16
CA SER A 191 0.27 -2.74 3.41
C SER A 191 0.07 -3.88 2.42
N ALA A 192 0.00 -5.12 2.91
CA ALA A 192 -0.15 -6.28 2.04
C ALA A 192 -1.42 -7.08 2.38
N SER A 193 -2.06 -7.62 1.35
CA SER A 193 -3.15 -8.60 1.48
C SER A 193 -2.73 -9.96 0.93
N LEU A 194 -3.25 -11.04 1.51
CA LEU A 194 -3.01 -12.41 1.08
C LEU A 194 -4.36 -13.07 0.79
N ASN A 195 -4.63 -13.37 -0.49
CA ASN A 195 -5.90 -13.95 -0.93
C ASN A 195 -5.77 -15.40 -1.41
N TYR A 196 -4.62 -16.04 -1.14
CA TYR A 196 -4.39 -17.45 -1.43
C TYR A 196 -3.61 -18.13 -0.29
N ALA A 197 -3.66 -19.45 -0.24
CA ALA A 197 -2.88 -20.23 0.72
C ALA A 197 -1.43 -20.35 0.24
N SER A 198 -0.52 -19.53 0.79
CA SER A 198 0.88 -19.55 0.38
C SER A 198 1.65 -20.69 1.04
N ALA A 199 2.63 -21.24 0.32
CA ALA A 199 3.48 -22.32 0.82
C ALA A 199 4.73 -21.75 1.50
N VAL A 200 5.21 -22.42 2.56
CA VAL A 200 6.50 -22.08 3.18
C VAL A 200 7.61 -22.11 2.12
N GLY A 201 8.36 -21.03 2.02
CA GLY A 201 9.38 -20.84 0.98
C GLY A 201 8.91 -20.05 -0.25
N ASP A 202 7.62 -19.78 -0.42
CA ASP A 202 7.13 -18.87 -1.46
C ASP A 202 7.82 -17.49 -1.32
N GLN A 203 8.19 -16.90 -2.46
CA GLN A 203 8.85 -15.60 -2.53
C GLN A 203 8.10 -14.64 -3.44
N PHE A 204 8.06 -13.38 -3.04
CA PHE A 204 7.37 -12.30 -3.76
C PHE A 204 8.29 -11.09 -3.83
N GLU A 205 8.76 -10.77 -5.03
CA GLU A 205 9.57 -9.57 -5.29
C GLU A 205 8.63 -8.38 -5.48
N ILE A 206 8.20 -7.79 -4.36
CA ILE A 206 7.16 -6.75 -4.34
C ILE A 206 7.66 -5.39 -4.84
N VAL A 207 8.97 -5.17 -4.78
CA VAL A 207 9.65 -4.06 -5.44
C VAL A 207 10.84 -4.62 -6.21
N ASN A 208 10.77 -4.53 -7.53
CA ASN A 208 11.89 -4.81 -8.42
C ASN A 208 12.60 -3.48 -8.71
N TYR A 209 13.90 -3.42 -8.41
CA TYR A 209 14.73 -2.30 -8.78
C TYR A 209 15.78 -2.77 -9.79
N GLY A 210 15.48 -2.59 -11.07
CA GLY A 210 16.22 -3.18 -12.20
C GLY A 210 17.64 -2.65 -12.45
N VAL A 211 18.20 -1.88 -11.52
CA VAL A 211 19.58 -1.36 -11.59
C VAL A 211 20.36 -1.80 -10.33
N PRO A 212 21.69 -2.02 -10.41
CA PRO A 212 22.47 -2.64 -9.34
C PRO A 212 22.79 -1.71 -8.16
N ASN A 213 21.96 -0.70 -7.91
CA ASN A 213 22.12 0.23 -6.81
C ASN A 213 21.29 -0.27 -5.61
N PRO A 214 21.76 -0.09 -4.36
CA PRO A 214 20.95 -0.44 -3.20
C PRO A 214 19.70 0.44 -3.11
N ILE A 215 18.62 -0.14 -2.59
CA ILE A 215 17.46 0.61 -2.11
C ILE A 215 17.87 1.48 -0.92
N ILE A 216 17.39 2.72 -0.90
CA ILE A 216 17.66 3.69 0.17
C ILE A 216 16.60 3.54 1.27
N GLY A 217 17.05 3.23 2.48
CA GLY A 217 16.18 3.03 3.64
C GLY A 217 15.38 1.73 3.58
N THR A 218 14.41 1.59 4.47
CA THR A 218 13.50 0.44 4.55
C THR A 218 12.07 0.94 4.71
N PHE A 219 11.09 0.03 4.60
CA PHE A 219 9.73 0.36 5.03
C PHE A 219 9.70 0.63 6.53
N ASN A 220 8.80 1.51 6.97
CA ASN A 220 8.66 1.88 8.37
C ASN A 220 8.35 0.65 9.24
N GLY A 221 9.13 0.46 10.30
CA GLY A 221 8.97 -0.66 11.24
C GLY A 221 9.41 -2.03 10.71
N LEU A 222 9.93 -2.09 9.48
CA LEU A 222 10.37 -3.32 8.83
C LEU A 222 11.84 -3.20 8.42
N PRO A 223 12.79 -3.45 9.33
CA PRO A 223 14.21 -3.48 8.97
C PRO A 223 14.55 -4.70 8.10
N GLN A 224 15.77 -4.76 7.56
CA GLN A 224 16.29 -5.95 6.88
C GLN A 224 16.10 -7.21 7.74
N ASN A 225 15.58 -8.29 7.14
CA ASN A 225 15.23 -9.55 7.79
C ASN A 225 14.11 -9.43 8.84
N GLY A 226 13.44 -8.28 8.91
CA GLY A 226 12.25 -8.07 9.72
C GLY A 226 11.14 -9.05 9.34
N THR A 227 10.21 -9.28 10.26
CA THR A 227 9.08 -10.16 10.01
C THR A 227 7.78 -9.41 10.14
N LEU A 228 6.79 -9.82 9.35
CA LEU A 228 5.45 -9.28 9.38
C LEU A 228 4.45 -10.40 9.16
N TYR A 229 3.24 -10.18 9.65
CA TYR A 229 2.11 -11.05 9.36
C TYR A 229 1.24 -10.43 8.27
N ILE A 230 0.92 -11.25 7.27
CA ILE A 230 -0.04 -10.91 6.23
C ILE A 230 -1.18 -11.92 6.37
N GLY A 231 -2.35 -11.47 6.79
CA GLY A 231 -3.37 -12.36 7.35
C GLY A 231 -2.83 -13.11 8.58
N SER A 232 -2.96 -14.43 8.59
CA SER A 232 -2.40 -15.31 9.65
C SER A 232 -1.00 -15.84 9.35
N GLU A 233 -0.43 -15.48 8.22
CA GLU A 233 0.80 -16.07 7.70
C GLU A 233 2.02 -15.17 7.99
N LEU A 234 3.12 -15.80 8.42
CA LEU A 234 4.36 -15.10 8.76
C LEU A 234 5.26 -14.98 7.52
N PHE A 235 5.74 -13.77 7.27
CA PHE A 235 6.68 -13.44 6.20
C PHE A 235 7.92 -12.78 6.78
N GLN A 236 9.05 -12.96 6.10
CA GLN A 236 10.27 -12.22 6.33
C GLN A 236 10.54 -11.30 5.13
N ILE A 237 10.94 -10.06 5.38
CA ILE A 237 11.30 -9.10 4.34
C ILE A 237 12.82 -9.02 4.16
N SER A 238 13.27 -8.89 2.92
CA SER A 238 14.65 -8.58 2.55
C SER A 238 14.67 -7.42 1.55
N TYR A 239 15.62 -6.49 1.70
CA TYR A 239 15.91 -5.38 0.79
C TYR A 239 17.14 -5.65 -0.08
N THR A 240 17.71 -6.85 0.04
CA THR A 240 18.82 -7.36 -0.76
C THR A 240 18.41 -8.67 -1.45
N GLY A 241 17.11 -8.87 -1.67
CA GLY A 241 16.57 -10.03 -2.36
C GLY A 241 16.70 -9.91 -3.88
N GLY A 242 16.15 -10.88 -4.62
CA GLY A 242 16.12 -10.87 -6.08
C GLY A 242 17.53 -10.82 -6.68
N THR A 243 17.81 -9.76 -7.42
CA THR A 243 19.11 -9.43 -8.04
C THR A 243 20.14 -8.86 -7.07
N GLY A 244 19.77 -8.64 -5.80
CA GLY A 244 20.67 -8.17 -4.73
C GLY A 244 20.28 -6.80 -4.15
N ASN A 245 19.28 -6.14 -4.73
CA ASN A 245 18.79 -4.84 -4.30
C ASN A 245 17.25 -4.71 -4.43
N ASP A 246 16.55 -5.84 -4.42
CA ASP A 246 15.10 -5.90 -4.53
C ASP A 246 14.44 -6.11 -3.17
N VAL A 247 13.17 -5.73 -3.06
CA VAL A 247 12.36 -6.05 -1.87
C VAL A 247 11.63 -7.36 -2.08
N VAL A 248 12.01 -8.37 -1.30
CA VAL A 248 11.42 -9.71 -1.36
C VAL A 248 10.76 -10.06 -0.03
N LEU A 249 9.52 -10.50 -0.10
CA LEU A 249 8.84 -11.20 0.99
C LEU A 249 9.04 -12.70 0.82
N SER A 250 9.47 -13.38 1.88
CA SER A 250 9.63 -14.84 1.90
C SER A 250 8.72 -15.45 2.95
N ARG A 251 7.86 -16.37 2.53
CA ARG A 251 6.94 -17.08 3.42
C ARG A 251 7.71 -17.97 4.39
N GLN A 252 7.53 -17.74 5.69
CA GLN A 252 8.21 -18.48 6.77
C GLN A 252 7.34 -19.58 7.37
N VAL A 253 7.88 -20.42 8.25
CA VAL A 253 7.03 -21.27 9.10
C VAL A 253 6.28 -20.36 10.08
N THR A 254 4.94 -20.43 10.08
CA THR A 254 4.15 -19.72 11.11
C THR A 254 4.25 -20.49 12.42
N PRO A 255 4.69 -19.86 13.54
CA PRO A 255 4.68 -20.51 14.84
C PRO A 255 3.25 -20.90 15.24
N PRO A 256 3.04 -22.07 15.87
CA PRO A 256 1.72 -22.40 16.40
C PRO A 256 1.32 -21.41 17.50
N PRO A 257 0.03 -21.12 17.70
CA PRO A 257 -0.41 -20.28 18.82
C PRO A 257 0.13 -20.82 20.17
N PRO A 258 0.65 -19.96 21.05
CA PRO A 258 1.11 -20.38 22.37
C PRO A 258 -0.06 -20.91 23.19
N VAL A 259 0.20 -21.91 24.03
CA VAL A 259 -0.81 -22.52 24.89
C VAL A 259 -0.70 -21.91 26.28
N LEU A 260 -1.77 -21.29 26.77
CA LEU A 260 -1.84 -20.81 28.15
C LEU A 260 -2.03 -21.99 29.10
N THR A 261 -1.08 -22.20 29.99
CA THR A 261 -1.18 -23.16 31.09
C THR A 261 -1.36 -22.42 32.41
N ILE A 262 -2.24 -22.93 33.26
CA ILE A 262 -2.47 -22.44 34.61
C ILE A 262 -2.13 -23.51 35.64
N GLN A 263 -1.38 -23.13 36.66
CA GLN A 263 -1.15 -23.94 37.85
C GLN A 263 -1.55 -23.14 39.08
N THR A 264 -2.06 -23.82 40.11
CA THR A 264 -2.48 -23.18 41.36
C THR A 264 -1.67 -23.71 42.56
N PRO A 265 -0.38 -23.35 42.69
CA PRO A 265 0.38 -23.59 43.92
C PRO A 265 -0.26 -22.91 45.14
N THR A 266 0.17 -23.26 46.35
CA THR A 266 -0.36 -22.67 47.58
C THR A 266 -0.35 -21.14 47.52
N ASN A 267 -1.53 -20.52 47.68
CA ASN A 267 -1.77 -19.08 47.65
C ASN A 267 -1.36 -18.33 46.37
N SER A 268 -1.06 -19.03 45.26
CA SER A 268 -0.61 -18.42 44.02
C SER A 268 -1.30 -19.00 42.79
N VAL A 269 -1.38 -18.21 41.73
CA VAL A 269 -1.76 -18.63 40.38
C VAL A 269 -0.55 -18.39 39.49
N LEU A 270 0.00 -19.46 38.94
CA LEU A 270 1.10 -19.42 37.99
C LEU A 270 0.53 -19.60 36.58
N LEU A 271 0.75 -18.61 35.73
CA LEU A 271 0.34 -18.59 34.33
C LEU A 271 1.60 -18.64 33.47
N SER A 272 1.63 -19.56 32.51
CA SER A 272 2.76 -19.64 31.58
C SER A 272 2.32 -19.99 30.17
N TRP A 273 3.08 -19.52 29.18
CA TRP A 273 2.87 -19.80 27.77
C TRP A 273 4.19 -19.66 27.00
N GLN A 274 4.30 -20.32 25.86
CA GLN A 274 5.52 -20.35 25.04
C GLN A 274 5.86 -18.95 24.48
N THR A 275 7.15 -18.67 24.32
CA THR A 275 7.68 -17.41 23.71
C THR A 275 7.73 -17.46 22.18
N ASN A 276 7.12 -18.47 21.57
CA ASN A 276 7.22 -18.76 20.14
C ASN A 276 6.46 -17.77 19.24
N ASP A 277 5.50 -17.03 19.78
CA ASP A 277 4.88 -15.87 19.13
C ASP A 277 4.85 -14.68 20.09
N PRO A 278 5.74 -13.68 19.91
CA PRO A 278 5.86 -12.55 20.83
C PRO A 278 4.67 -11.58 20.77
N LEU A 279 3.76 -11.73 19.80
CA LEU A 279 2.59 -10.87 19.67
C LEU A 279 1.46 -11.22 20.64
N PHE A 280 1.49 -12.39 21.30
CA PHE A 280 0.49 -12.74 22.30
C PHE A 280 0.78 -12.10 23.66
N ALA A 281 -0.21 -11.38 24.17
CA ALA A 281 -0.22 -10.78 25.50
C ALA A 281 -1.23 -11.49 26.42
N LEU A 282 -0.92 -11.53 27.71
CA LEU A 282 -1.82 -12.10 28.73
C LEU A 282 -2.79 -11.02 29.23
N GLU A 283 -4.08 -11.35 29.17
CA GLU A 283 -5.17 -10.52 29.66
C GLU A 283 -5.97 -11.26 30.75
N PHE A 284 -6.64 -10.50 31.60
CA PHE A 284 -7.62 -11.02 32.56
C PHE A 284 -8.95 -10.26 32.50
N SER A 285 -10.01 -10.92 32.96
CA SER A 285 -11.30 -10.29 33.25
C SER A 285 -11.89 -10.89 34.53
N THR A 286 -12.80 -10.18 35.19
CA THR A 286 -13.63 -10.70 36.30
C THR A 286 -14.93 -11.35 35.84
N ASP A 287 -15.22 -11.28 34.54
CA ASP A 287 -16.34 -11.92 33.87
C ASP A 287 -15.88 -12.54 32.53
N LEU A 288 -16.80 -13.14 31.77
CA LEU A 288 -16.52 -13.66 30.42
C LEU A 288 -16.96 -12.71 29.30
N ASN A 289 -17.21 -11.43 29.60
CA ASN A 289 -17.59 -10.45 28.59
C ASN A 289 -16.39 -10.18 27.65
N PRO A 290 -16.53 -10.29 26.32
CA PRO A 290 -15.43 -10.16 25.38
C PRO A 290 -14.76 -8.77 25.36
N THR A 291 -15.42 -7.75 25.90
CA THR A 291 -14.93 -6.35 25.90
C THR A 291 -14.22 -5.91 27.19
N ASN A 292 -14.35 -6.67 28.29
CA ASN A 292 -13.86 -6.28 29.62
C ASN A 292 -12.51 -6.92 29.98
N TRP A 293 -11.62 -7.08 29.00
CA TRP A 293 -10.31 -7.71 29.23
C TRP A 293 -9.23 -6.65 29.43
N LEU A 294 -8.44 -6.82 30.49
CA LEU A 294 -7.37 -5.90 30.87
C LEU A 294 -6.01 -6.62 30.84
N PRO A 295 -4.90 -5.92 30.55
CA PRO A 295 -3.57 -6.50 30.65
C PRO A 295 -3.28 -7.03 32.05
N VAL A 296 -2.67 -8.21 32.15
CA VAL A 296 -2.24 -8.75 33.45
C VAL A 296 -1.00 -8.01 33.97
N THR A 297 -1.00 -7.73 35.28
CA THR A 297 0.16 -7.24 36.03
C THR A 297 0.52 -8.23 37.15
N PRO A 298 1.81 -8.52 37.40
CA PRO A 298 2.99 -7.94 36.75
C PRO A 298 3.19 -8.42 35.30
N LEU A 299 4.05 -7.72 34.55
CA LEU A 299 4.48 -8.17 33.22
C LEU A 299 5.15 -9.55 33.32
N PRO A 300 5.02 -10.39 32.28
CA PRO A 300 5.66 -11.70 32.27
C PRO A 300 7.17 -11.60 32.36
N VAL A 301 7.76 -12.54 33.09
CA VAL A 301 9.20 -12.81 33.07
C VAL A 301 9.44 -14.04 32.19
N ILE A 302 10.51 -14.03 31.41
CA ILE A 302 10.90 -15.19 30.60
C ILE A 302 11.67 -16.18 31.48
N ILE A 303 11.19 -17.41 31.56
CA ILE A 303 11.88 -18.54 32.19
C ILE A 303 12.01 -19.66 31.16
N GLY A 304 13.24 -19.90 30.69
CA GLY A 304 13.47 -20.82 29.58
C GLY A 304 12.78 -20.31 28.30
N THR A 305 11.90 -21.14 27.73
CA THR A 305 11.13 -20.82 26.52
C THR A 305 9.71 -20.34 26.81
N ASN A 306 9.39 -20.00 28.07
CA ASN A 306 8.06 -19.60 28.47
C ASN A 306 8.06 -18.19 29.06
N ASN A 307 7.05 -17.42 28.70
CA ASN A 307 6.58 -16.29 29.48
C ASN A 307 5.89 -16.83 30.74
N VAL A 308 6.16 -16.22 31.90
CA VAL A 308 5.63 -16.65 33.20
C VAL A 308 5.15 -15.45 34.01
N VAL A 309 3.94 -15.55 34.56
CA VAL A 309 3.36 -14.59 35.50
C VAL A 309 2.89 -15.32 36.75
N THR A 310 3.24 -14.80 37.92
CA THR A 310 2.76 -15.30 39.22
C THR A 310 1.86 -14.24 39.86
N ASN A 311 0.59 -14.58 40.02
CA ASN A 311 -0.40 -13.75 40.72
C ASN A 311 -0.77 -14.36 42.07
N SER A 312 -1.29 -13.55 42.99
CA SER A 312 -1.90 -14.07 44.21
C SER A 312 -3.19 -14.84 43.86
N ALA A 313 -3.43 -15.97 44.53
CA ALA A 313 -4.70 -16.69 44.45
C ALA A 313 -5.82 -16.05 45.32
N GLY A 314 -5.52 -14.99 46.06
CA GLY A 314 -6.52 -14.25 46.85
C GLY A 314 -7.31 -13.24 46.00
N GLY A 315 -8.55 -12.96 46.42
CA GLY A 315 -9.39 -11.92 45.82
C GLY A 315 -10.55 -12.46 44.97
N PRO A 316 -11.16 -11.61 44.11
CA PRO A 316 -12.29 -12.01 43.28
C PRO A 316 -11.90 -13.00 42.19
N GLN A 317 -12.88 -13.73 41.66
CA GLN A 317 -12.70 -14.62 40.53
C GLN A 317 -12.12 -13.86 39.33
N LYS A 318 -11.18 -14.50 38.63
CA LYS A 318 -10.58 -13.99 37.40
C LYS A 318 -10.54 -15.08 36.33
N PHE A 319 -10.73 -14.66 35.09
CA PHE A 319 -10.52 -15.44 33.88
C PHE A 319 -9.28 -14.91 33.17
N TYR A 320 -8.55 -15.78 32.48
CA TYR A 320 -7.33 -15.42 31.77
C TYR A 320 -7.40 -15.89 30.33
N ARG A 321 -6.83 -15.10 29.41
CA ARG A 321 -6.66 -15.48 28.01
C ARG A 321 -5.35 -14.94 27.47
N LEU A 322 -4.83 -15.59 26.44
CA LEU A 322 -3.85 -14.97 25.56
C LEU A 322 -4.62 -14.29 24.43
N ASN A 323 -4.36 -13.01 24.26
CA ASN A 323 -4.87 -12.22 23.16
C ASN A 323 -3.70 -11.82 22.28
N ARG A 324 -3.89 -11.90 20.96
CA ARG A 324 -2.95 -11.36 20.01
C ARG A 324 -3.55 -10.06 19.50
N PRO A 325 -3.06 -8.88 19.95
CA PRO A 325 -3.60 -7.61 19.50
C PRO A 325 -3.48 -7.50 17.97
N ALA A 326 -4.45 -6.86 17.34
CA ALA A 326 -4.30 -6.44 15.95
C ALA A 326 -3.08 -5.50 15.87
N ILE A 327 -2.20 -5.73 14.88
CA ILE A 327 -1.09 -4.84 14.63
C ILE A 327 -1.70 -3.50 14.15
N PRO A 328 -1.44 -2.37 14.82
CA PRO A 328 -1.89 -1.08 14.33
C PRO A 328 -1.23 -0.80 12.96
N GLY A 329 -2.04 -0.64 11.91
CA GLY A 329 -1.55 -0.26 10.58
C GLY A 329 -1.68 -1.31 9.47
N ASN A 330 -2.42 -2.39 9.68
CA ASN A 330 -3.11 -3.09 8.58
C ASN A 330 -4.48 -2.44 8.33
#